data_AF-A0A941AVX8-F1
#
_entry.id   AF-A0A941AVX8-F1
#
_cell.length_a   1.000
_cell.length_b   1.000
_cell.length_c   1.000
_cell.angle_alpha   90.00
_cell.angle_beta   90.00
_cell.angle_gamma   90.00
#
_symmetry.space_group_name_H-M   'P 1'
#
loop_
_entity.id
_entity.type
_entity.pdbx_description
1 polymer ?
#
loop_
_entity_poly.entity_id
_entity_poly.type
_entity_poly.pdbx_seq_one_letter_code
_entity_poly.pdbx_strand_id
1 'polypeptide(L)' 'MDIRAKKRELSLEEFKHLAQPEVWTAIKLDAASGKGFSACHKLIFEKTGMWVEELVPIFRKLDANLNIK' A
#
# COMPACT_ATOMS: atom_id res chain seq x y z
N MET A 1 -18.27 -18.97 -6.60
CA MET A 1 -17.43 -17.97 -7.29
C MET A 1 -16.21 -17.75 -6.42
N ASP A 2 -15.13 -18.50 -6.67
CA ASP A 2 -13.86 -18.37 -5.97
C ASP A 2 -13.11 -17.16 -6.51
N ILE A 3 -13.46 -15.97 -6.01
CA ILE A 3 -12.71 -14.75 -6.27
C ILE A 3 -11.54 -14.72 -5.28
N ARG A 4 -10.65 -15.71 -5.34
CA ARG A 4 -9.31 -15.56 -4.78
C ARG A 4 -8.59 -14.61 -5.74
N ALA A 5 -8.74 -13.30 -5.51
CA ALA A 5 -7.98 -12.29 -6.22
C ALA A 5 -6.51 -12.70 -6.17
N LYS A 6 -6.00 -13.19 -7.30
CA LYS A 6 -4.64 -13.69 -7.42
C LYS A 6 -3.75 -12.47 -7.15
N LYS A 7 -3.03 -12.48 -6.04
CA LYS A 7 -2.11 -11.40 -5.66
C LYS A 7 -1.25 -11.10 -6.88
N ARG A 8 -1.39 -9.91 -7.45
CA ARG A 8 -0.49 -9.47 -8.51
C ARG A 8 0.72 -8.88 -7.79
N GLU A 9 1.74 -9.69 -7.66
CA GLU A 9 3.03 -9.28 -7.11
C GLU A 9 3.73 -8.45 -8.20
N LEU A 10 4.04 -7.20 -7.88
CA LEU A 10 4.78 -6.30 -8.76
C LEU A 10 5.98 -5.76 -8.00
N SER A 11 7.05 -5.51 -8.75
CA SER A 11 8.21 -4.78 -8.25
C SER A 11 7.90 -3.31 -8.00
N LEU A 12 8.70 -2.66 -7.15
CA LEU A 12 8.61 -1.22 -6.89
C LEU A 12 8.77 -0.39 -8.18
N GLU A 13 9.64 -0.83 -9.10
CA GLU A 13 9.86 -0.15 -10.37
C GLU A 13 8.61 -0.19 -11.25
N GLU A 14 7.98 -1.36 -11.39
CA GLU A 14 6.72 -1.48 -12.11
C GLU A 14 5.61 -0.65 -11.46
N PHE A 15 5.56 -0.62 -10.12
CA PHE A 15 4.60 0.21 -9.38
C PHE A 15 4.79 1.72 -9.66
N LYS A 16 6.02 2.21 -9.79
CA LYS A 16 6.30 3.62 -10.12
C LYS A 16 5.81 4.03 -11.50
N HIS A 17 5.79 3.11 -12.45
CA HIS A 17 5.33 3.37 -13.82
C HIS A 17 3.81 3.28 -13.98
N LEU A 18 3.09 2.79 -12.97
CA LEU A 18 1.63 2.75 -12.96
C LEU A 18 1.07 4.04 -12.34
N ALA A 19 0.51 4.92 -13.18
CA ALA A 19 -0.21 6.09 -12.71
C ALA A 19 -1.53 5.67 -12.05
N GLN A 20 -1.58 5.71 -10.71
CA GLN A 20 -2.77 5.35 -9.91
C GLN A 20 -3.14 6.49 -8.96
N PRO A 21 -3.81 7.54 -9.47
CA PRO A 21 -4.16 8.71 -8.67
C PRO A 21 -5.08 8.37 -7.49
N GLU A 22 -5.93 7.36 -7.61
CA GLU A 22 -6.80 6.88 -6.54
C GLU A 22 -6.01 6.27 -5.37
N VAL A 23 -4.92 5.56 -5.66
CA VAL A 23 -4.01 5.00 -4.65
C VAL A 23 -3.32 6.12 -3.89
N TRP A 24 -2.73 7.07 -4.61
CA TRP A 24 -2.02 8.19 -3.98
C TRP A 24 -2.95 9.07 -3.14
N THR A 25 -4.20 9.24 -3.58
CA THR A 25 -5.21 9.99 -2.82
C THR A 25 -5.57 9.28 -1.53
N ALA A 26 -5.77 7.96 -1.58
CA ALA A 26 -6.09 7.18 -0.39
C ALA A 26 -4.92 7.11 0.59
N ILE A 27 -3.68 6.94 0.11
CA ILE A 27 -2.47 7.00 0.94
C ILE A 27 -2.38 8.36 1.64
N LYS A 28 -2.61 9.47 0.93
CA LYS A 28 -2.57 10.82 1.52
C LYS A 28 -3.63 10.99 2.61
N LEU A 29 -4.84 10.48 2.39
CA LEU A 29 -5.94 10.55 3.36
C LEU A 29 -5.64 9.73 4.62
N ASP A 30 -5.20 8.49 4.48
CA ASP A 30 -4.93 7.63 5.65
C ASP A 30 -3.65 8.01 6.40
N ALA A 31 -2.62 8.49 5.68
CA ALA A 31 -1.43 9.07 6.30
C ALA A 31 -1.76 10.34 7.10
N ALA A 32 -2.62 11.22 6.56
CA ALA A 32 -3.12 12.38 7.29
C ALA A 32 -4.03 12.01 8.47
N SER A 33 -4.66 10.82 8.42
CA SER A 33 -5.49 10.28 9.49
C SER A 33 -4.69 9.60 10.61
N GLY A 34 -3.36 9.47 10.48
CA GLY A 34 -2.50 8.82 11.47
C GLY A 34 -2.67 7.30 11.56
N LYS A 35 -3.28 6.66 10.56
CA LYS A 35 -3.56 5.20 10.56
C LYS A 35 -2.36 4.32 10.18
N GLY A 36 -1.22 4.92 9.88
CA GLY A 36 0.01 4.21 9.51
C GLY A 36 0.07 3.79 8.03
N PHE A 37 1.29 3.70 7.52
CA PHE A 37 1.60 3.28 6.16
C PHE A 37 1.27 1.82 5.90
N SER A 38 1.30 0.96 6.93
CA SER A 38 0.84 -0.44 6.81
C SER A 38 -0.65 -0.54 6.46
N ALA A 39 -1.49 0.39 6.95
CA ALA A 39 -2.90 0.45 6.58
C ALA A 39 -3.06 0.88 5.11
N CYS A 40 -2.27 1.85 4.66
CA CYS A 40 -2.23 2.27 3.26
C CYS A 40 -1.90 1.10 2.32
N HIS A 41 -0.95 0.22 2.69
CA HIS A 41 -0.60 -0.94 1.86
C HIS A 41 -1.74 -1.95 1.68
N LYS A 42 -2.52 -2.20 2.74
CA LYS A 42 -3.73 -3.01 2.66
C LYS A 42 -4.76 -2.38 1.72
N LEU A 43 -4.94 -1.07 1.83
CA LEU A 43 -5.90 -0.34 0.99
C LEU A 43 -5.49 -0.39 -0.49
N ILE A 44 -4.20 -0.24 -0.81
CA ILE A 44 -3.68 -0.42 -2.17
C ILE A 44 -4.07 -1.80 -2.69
N PHE A 45 -3.82 -2.84 -1.89
CA PHE A 45 -4.16 -4.21 -2.27
C PHE A 45 -5.66 -4.41 -2.47
N GLU A 46 -6.50 -3.86 -1.60
CA GLU A 46 -7.96 -3.96 -1.74
C GLU A 46 -8.49 -3.22 -2.98
N LYS A 47 -7.90 -2.07 -3.33
CA LYS A 47 -8.34 -1.25 -4.47
C LYS A 47 -7.84 -1.78 -5.80
N THR A 48 -6.66 -2.39 -5.83
CA THR A 48 -5.93 -2.66 -7.08
C THR A 48 -5.61 -4.14 -7.28
N GLY A 49 -5.73 -4.96 -6.24
CA GLY A 49 -5.26 -6.35 -6.22
C GLY A 49 -3.73 -6.50 -6.22
N MET A 50 -2.99 -5.38 -6.13
CA MET A 50 -1.53 -5.36 -6.23
C MET A 50 -0.88 -5.35 -4.86
N TRP A 51 0.11 -6.22 -4.70
CA TRP A 51 0.87 -6.33 -3.47
C TRP A 51 2.35 -6.14 -3.78
N VAL A 52 2.90 -5.00 -3.37
CA VAL A 52 4.32 -4.70 -3.53
C VAL A 52 5.04 -5.15 -2.27
N GLU A 53 5.71 -6.29 -2.31
CA GLU A 53 6.40 -6.87 -1.14
C GLU A 53 7.53 -5.98 -0.63
N GLU A 54 8.22 -5.29 -1.54
CA GLU A 54 9.35 -4.40 -1.22
C GLU A 54 8.94 -3.19 -0.36
N LEU A 55 7.66 -2.80 -0.42
CA LEU A 55 7.14 -1.69 0.38
C LEU A 55 6.83 -2.09 1.83
N VAL A 56 6.62 -3.38 2.12
CA VAL A 56 6.27 -3.86 3.46
C VAL A 56 7.33 -3.50 4.52
N PRO A 57 8.63 -3.82 4.34
CA PRO A 57 9.65 -3.47 5.33
C PRO A 57 9.87 -1.95 5.43
N ILE A 58 9.62 -1.20 4.34
CA ILE A 58 9.74 0.27 4.33
C ILE A 58 8.61 0.88 5.15
N PHE A 59 7.36 0.44 4.95
CA PHE A 59 6.21 0.91 5.70
C PHE A 59 6.28 0.55 7.17
N ARG A 60 6.75 -0.66 7.52
CA ARG A 60 6.99 -1.02 8.93
C ARG A 60 8.01 -0.11 9.61
N LYS A 61 9.10 0.27 8.91
CA LYS A 61 10.08 1.22 9.43
C LYS A 61 9.51 2.62 9.59
N LEU A 62 8.69 3.07 8.63
CA LEU A 62 8.03 4.38 8.69
C LEU A 62 7.00 4.44 9.82
N ASP A 63 6.19 3.39 10.02
CA ASP A 63 5.25 3.30 11.13
C ASP A 63 5.96 3.34 12.49
N ALA A 64 7.08 2.62 12.62
CA ALA A 64 7.90 2.65 13.83
C ALA A 64 8.50 4.05 14.09
N ASN A 65 8.96 4.74 13.04
CA ASN A 65 9.50 6.10 13.16
C ASN A 65 8.43 7.14 13.50
N LEU A 66 7.20 6.95 13.02
CA LEU A 66 6.07 7.81 13.36
C LEU A 66 5.42 7.44 14.70
N ASN A 67 5.94 6.42 15.40
CA ASN A 67 5.38 5.88 16.65
C ASN A 67 3.89 5.51 16.51
N ILE A 68 3.48 5.08 15.32
CA ILE A 68 2.13 4.59 15.04
C ILE A 68 2.11 3.14 15.52
N LYS A 69 1.39 2.89 16.63
CA LYS A 69 1.26 1.59 17.29
C LYS A 69 0.23 0.69 16.62
#